data_AF-A0A1G0D6M9-F1
#
_entry.id   AF-A0A1G0D6M9-F1
#
_cell.length_a   1.000
_cell.length_b   1.000
_cell.length_c   1.000
_cell.angle_alpha   90.00
_cell.angle_beta   90.00
_cell.angle_gamma   90.00
#
_symmetry.space_group_name_H-M   'P 1'
#
loop_
_entity.id
_entity.type
_entity.pdbx_description
1 polymer ?
#
loop_
_entity_poly.entity_id
_entity_poly.type
_entity_poly.pdbx_seq_one_letter_code
_entity_poly.pdbx_strand_id
1 'polypeptide(L)'
;MGAMVMGKLNVAQFADELGLPVSLLLEQLKAAGLAKKQESDPMTEKDKAKLLEHLRQSHGAEKPAKKITLIRRETIVTEKFDSTGRARAIQLEVHKRRALAQTAVASADAPLKNSEASKEIVAPVNHKRQLRVDHYFSKAKKLLPEHPPESLNNMRKAIEAICKDILDETCEKNAESKILKPASAYTSLEDMAQELKRRKQIPINIEKYLASLQLFGNFGSHDQELNPEDISSEMAESILLQLKAVVDWYKAFDLSAGI
;
A
#
# COMPACT_ATOMS: atom_id res chain seq x y z
N MET A 1 14.79 -18.22 -44.60
CA MET A 1 14.76 -19.56 -43.97
C MET A 1 16.06 -19.76 -43.22
N GLY A 2 16.11 -19.38 -41.94
CA GLY A 2 17.29 -19.57 -41.10
C GLY A 2 17.13 -20.84 -40.27
N ALA A 3 17.39 -22.01 -40.87
CA ALA A 3 17.59 -23.23 -40.11
C ALA A 3 19.05 -23.22 -39.62
N MET A 4 19.29 -22.60 -38.45
CA MET A 4 20.60 -22.60 -37.82
C MET A 4 20.69 -23.81 -36.89
N VAL A 5 21.59 -24.71 -37.28
CA VAL A 5 22.09 -25.90 -36.59
C VAL A 5 21.94 -25.81 -35.07
N MET A 6 20.91 -26.44 -34.49
CA MET A 6 20.86 -26.68 -33.04
C MET A 6 21.74 -27.89 -32.71
N GLY A 7 23.04 -27.62 -32.61
CA GLY A 7 23.99 -28.54 -31.99
C GLY A 7 23.56 -28.83 -30.55
N LYS A 8 23.86 -30.04 -30.07
CA LYS A 8 23.71 -30.41 -28.66
C LYS A 8 24.57 -29.44 -27.83
N LEU A 9 23.93 -28.51 -27.13
CA LEU A 9 24.60 -27.56 -26.24
C LEU A 9 24.52 -28.11 -24.82
N ASN A 10 25.58 -27.96 -24.03
CA ASN A 10 25.53 -28.35 -22.63
C ASN A 10 24.78 -27.28 -21.81
N VAL A 11 24.30 -27.66 -20.62
CA VAL A 11 23.57 -26.73 -19.73
C VAL A 11 24.38 -25.48 -19.41
N ALA A 12 25.70 -25.60 -19.17
CA ALA A 12 26.59 -24.46 -18.94
C ALA A 12 26.60 -23.47 -20.12
N GLN A 13 26.80 -23.98 -21.33
CA GLN A 13 26.84 -23.16 -22.56
C GLN A 13 25.50 -22.48 -22.83
N PHE A 14 24.39 -23.18 -22.56
CA PHE A 14 23.06 -22.62 -22.72
C PHE A 14 22.75 -21.53 -21.67
N ALA A 15 23.27 -21.67 -20.45
CA ALA A 15 23.13 -20.64 -19.42
C ALA A 15 23.90 -19.36 -19.81
N ASP A 16 25.12 -19.51 -20.31
CA ASP A 16 25.96 -18.40 -20.78
C ASP A 16 25.32 -17.64 -21.96
N GLU A 17 24.70 -18.37 -22.91
CA GLU A 17 23.96 -17.75 -24.02
C GLU A 17 22.76 -16.90 -23.55
N LEU A 18 22.11 -17.32 -22.46
CA LEU A 18 20.96 -16.60 -21.88
C LEU A 18 21.39 -15.53 -20.87
N GLY A 19 22.67 -15.44 -20.52
CA GLY A 19 23.17 -14.57 -19.45
C GLY A 19 22.58 -14.92 -18.08
N LEU A 20 22.21 -16.18 -17.86
CA LEU A 20 21.63 -16.67 -16.61
C LEU A 20 22.64 -17.53 -15.85
N PRO A 21 22.65 -17.50 -14.50
CA PRO A 21 23.51 -18.38 -13.73
C PRO A 21 23.08 -19.85 -13.91
N VAL A 22 24.06 -20.75 -14.10
CA VAL A 22 23.85 -22.19 -14.34
C VAL A 22 23.00 -22.83 -13.23
N SER A 23 23.18 -22.39 -11.98
CA SER A 23 22.41 -22.84 -10.82
C SER A 23 20.92 -22.59 -10.96
N LEU A 24 20.53 -21.40 -11.44
CA LEU A 24 19.13 -21.02 -11.63
C LEU A 24 18.52 -21.77 -12.81
N LEU A 25 19.28 -21.98 -13.88
CA LEU A 25 18.84 -22.78 -15.00
C LEU A 25 18.58 -24.24 -14.60
N LEU A 26 19.47 -24.86 -13.81
CA LEU A 26 19.27 -26.22 -13.27
C LEU A 26 18.02 -26.31 -12.39
N GLU A 27 17.73 -25.29 -11.59
CA GLU A 27 16.50 -25.21 -10.80
C GLU A 27 15.25 -25.17 -11.69
N GLN A 28 15.25 -24.36 -12.75
CA GLN A 28 14.14 -24.27 -13.70
C GLN A 28 13.96 -25.56 -14.51
N LEU A 29 15.06 -26.21 -14.92
CA LEU A 29 15.01 -27.51 -15.60
C LEU A 29 14.41 -28.58 -14.68
N LYS A 30 14.77 -28.57 -13.40
CA LYS A 30 14.19 -29.46 -12.39
C LYS A 30 12.71 -29.17 -12.17
N ALA A 31 12.32 -27.90 -12.09
CA ALA A 31 10.92 -27.47 -11.95
C ALA A 31 10.07 -27.86 -13.17
N ALA A 32 10.66 -27.85 -14.37
CA ALA A 32 10.07 -28.34 -15.62
C ALA A 32 10.03 -29.89 -15.73
N GLY A 33 10.52 -30.62 -14.73
CA GLY A 33 10.50 -32.09 -14.71
C GLY A 33 11.60 -32.74 -15.56
N LEU A 34 12.67 -32.02 -15.88
CA LEU A 34 13.83 -32.55 -16.61
C LEU A 34 14.89 -33.03 -15.61
N ALA A 35 15.27 -34.31 -15.70
CA ALA A 35 16.25 -34.94 -14.82
C ALA A 35 17.70 -34.61 -15.23
N LYS A 36 18.02 -33.31 -15.41
CA LYS A 36 19.37 -32.80 -15.67
C LYS A 36 19.91 -32.20 -14.38
N LYS A 37 21.08 -32.66 -13.93
CA LYS A 37 21.61 -32.35 -12.58
C LYS A 37 22.98 -31.70 -12.64
N GLN A 38 23.68 -31.81 -13.76
CA GLN A 38 25.04 -31.32 -13.91
C GLN A 38 25.14 -30.32 -15.05
N GLU A 39 26.11 -29.41 -14.93
CA GLU A 39 26.39 -28.34 -15.88
C GLU A 39 26.88 -28.90 -17.24
N SER A 40 27.48 -30.09 -17.21
CA SER A 40 27.95 -30.85 -18.37
C SER A 40 26.87 -31.67 -19.06
N ASP A 41 25.64 -31.70 -18.53
CA ASP A 41 24.58 -32.48 -19.15
C ASP A 41 24.19 -31.90 -20.52
N PRO A 42 23.99 -32.74 -21.55
CA PRO A 42 23.58 -32.26 -22.87
C PRO A 42 22.11 -31.84 -22.85
N MET A 43 21.84 -30.67 -23.41
CA MET A 43 20.52 -30.07 -23.57
C MET A 43 19.98 -30.36 -24.98
N THR A 44 18.84 -31.05 -25.06
CA THR A 44 18.18 -31.35 -26.34
C THR A 44 17.08 -30.33 -26.66
N GLU A 45 16.65 -30.26 -27.92
CA GLU A 45 15.55 -29.38 -28.34
C GLU A 45 14.24 -29.68 -27.58
N LYS A 46 14.00 -30.96 -27.24
CA LYS A 46 12.85 -31.38 -26.43
C LYS A 46 12.90 -30.82 -25.01
N ASP A 47 14.10 -30.77 -24.43
CA ASP A 47 14.31 -30.20 -23.10
C ASP A 47 14.07 -28.68 -23.12
N LYS A 48 14.50 -27.99 -24.19
CA LYS A 48 14.25 -26.56 -24.38
C LYS A 48 12.76 -26.25 -24.51
N ALA A 49 12.03 -27.06 -25.28
CA ALA A 49 10.59 -26.90 -25.45
C ALA A 49 9.83 -27.07 -24.12
N LYS A 50 10.20 -28.07 -23.31
CA LYS A 50 9.60 -28.29 -21.99
C LYS A 50 9.90 -27.16 -21.01
N LEU A 51 11.14 -26.65 -20.99
CA LEU A 51 11.50 -25.49 -20.20
C LEU A 51 10.65 -24.27 -20.59
N LEU A 52 10.50 -24.00 -21.90
CA LEU A 52 9.67 -22.91 -22.39
C LEU A 52 8.19 -23.08 -22.03
N GLU A 53 7.64 -24.30 -22.13
CA GLU A 53 6.27 -24.60 -21.72
C GLU A 53 6.07 -24.34 -20.22
N HIS A 54 6.99 -24.81 -19.37
CA HIS A 54 6.95 -24.59 -17.93
C HIS A 54 7.00 -23.10 -17.57
N LEU A 55 7.86 -22.32 -18.24
CA LEU A 55 7.93 -20.87 -18.05
C LEU A 55 6.64 -20.19 -18.50
N ARG A 56 6.07 -20.58 -19.65
CA ARG A 56 4.78 -20.06 -20.12
C ARG A 56 3.63 -20.37 -19.16
N GLN A 57 3.61 -21.58 -18.60
CA GLN A 57 2.61 -21.98 -17.59
C GLN A 57 2.79 -21.18 -16.29
N SER A 58 4.03 -21.03 -15.81
CA SER A 58 4.37 -20.28 -14.60
C SER A 58 4.05 -18.79 -14.72
N HIS A 59 4.26 -18.20 -15.90
CA HIS A 59 3.91 -16.82 -16.22
C HIS A 59 2.44 -16.62 -16.66
N GLY A 60 1.62 -17.67 -16.62
CA GLY A 60 0.17 -17.56 -16.71
C GLY A 60 -0.42 -17.57 -18.13
N ALA A 61 0.30 -18.08 -19.14
CA ALA A 61 -0.17 -18.10 -20.52
C ALA A 61 -1.36 -19.04 -20.80
N GLU A 62 -1.69 -19.97 -19.89
CA GLU A 62 -2.80 -20.94 -20.08
C GLU A 62 -4.04 -20.69 -19.22
N LYS A 63 -4.09 -19.61 -18.43
CA LYS A 63 -5.36 -19.24 -17.80
C LYS A 63 -6.09 -18.29 -18.75
N PRO A 64 -7.28 -18.64 -19.29
CA PRO A 64 -8.07 -17.70 -20.07
C PRO A 64 -8.23 -16.45 -19.21
N ALA A 65 -7.89 -15.31 -19.82
CA ALA A 65 -7.88 -13.99 -19.21
C ALA A 65 -8.97 -13.90 -18.13
N LYS A 66 -8.58 -13.79 -16.86
CA LYS A 66 -9.52 -13.54 -15.77
C LYS A 66 -10.36 -12.35 -16.20
N LYS A 67 -11.60 -12.65 -16.58
CA LYS A 67 -12.62 -11.74 -17.10
C LYS A 67 -12.57 -10.45 -16.29
N ILE A 68 -11.97 -9.41 -16.86
CA ILE A 68 -12.10 -8.05 -16.35
C ILE A 68 -13.54 -7.69 -16.71
N THR A 69 -14.46 -7.79 -15.74
CA THR A 69 -15.85 -7.40 -15.94
C THR A 69 -15.89 -5.92 -16.28
N LEU A 70 -16.13 -5.59 -17.55
CA LEU A 70 -16.44 -4.24 -18.02
C LEU A 70 -17.78 -3.84 -17.38
N ILE A 71 -17.76 -3.01 -16.35
CA ILE A 71 -18.99 -2.50 -15.74
C ILE A 71 -19.53 -1.40 -16.65
N ARG A 72 -20.77 -1.58 -17.12
CA ARG A 72 -21.49 -0.64 -17.98
C ARG A 72 -21.76 0.67 -17.21
N ARG A 73 -21.57 1.81 -17.89
CA ARG A 73 -21.88 3.15 -17.39
C ARG A 73 -23.34 3.24 -16.96
N GLU A 74 -23.59 3.63 -15.71
CA GLU A 74 -24.90 4.02 -15.21
C GLU A 74 -24.88 5.53 -14.97
N THR A 75 -25.74 6.25 -15.69
CA THR A 75 -25.93 7.70 -15.55
C THR A 75 -27.02 7.93 -14.51
N ILE A 76 -26.69 8.53 -13.37
CA ILE A 76 -27.68 8.88 -12.34
C ILE A 76 -27.90 10.40 -12.41
N VAL A 77 -29.12 10.80 -12.77
CA VAL A 77 -29.54 12.20 -12.76
C VAL A 77 -29.89 12.58 -11.33
N THR A 78 -29.21 13.59 -10.78
CA THR A 78 -29.52 14.09 -9.43
C THR A 78 -29.91 15.56 -9.52
N GLU A 79 -31.11 15.90 -9.04
CA GLU A 79 -31.59 17.28 -8.99
C GLU A 79 -31.02 17.97 -7.74
N LYS A 80 -30.28 19.06 -7.92
CA LYS A 80 -29.83 19.92 -6.81
C LYS A 80 -30.63 21.21 -6.82
N PHE A 81 -30.99 21.69 -5.63
CA PHE A 81 -31.57 23.01 -5.41
C PHE A 81 -30.47 23.97 -4.96
N ASP A 82 -30.28 25.06 -5.69
CA ASP A 82 -29.41 26.16 -5.25
C ASP A 82 -30.08 26.92 -4.09
N SER A 83 -29.29 27.68 -3.31
CA SER A 83 -29.69 28.43 -2.10
C SER A 83 -30.81 29.46 -2.30
N THR A 84 -31.28 29.64 -3.54
CA THR A 84 -32.39 30.51 -3.95
C THR A 84 -33.64 29.75 -4.40
N GLY A 85 -33.69 28.42 -4.22
CA GLY A 85 -34.89 27.59 -4.40
C GLY A 85 -35.23 27.20 -5.85
N ARG A 86 -34.34 27.43 -6.83
CA ARG A 86 -34.53 26.96 -8.22
C ARG A 86 -33.72 25.67 -8.45
N ALA A 87 -34.41 24.60 -8.83
CA ALA A 87 -33.80 23.31 -9.13
C ALA A 87 -33.02 23.34 -10.45
N ARG A 88 -31.79 22.85 -10.45
CA ARG A 88 -31.01 22.56 -11.66
C ARG A 88 -30.63 21.08 -11.65
N ALA A 89 -30.98 20.37 -12.71
CA ALA A 89 -30.60 18.98 -12.89
C ALA A 89 -29.13 18.90 -13.29
N ILE A 90 -28.29 18.34 -12.43
CA ILE A 90 -26.87 18.16 -12.71
C ILE A 90 -26.66 16.68 -13.04
N GLN A 91 -26.21 16.40 -14.26
CA GLN A 91 -25.85 15.04 -14.67
C GLN A 91 -24.46 14.71 -14.09
N LEU A 92 -24.42 13.87 -13.07
CA LEU A 92 -23.18 13.41 -12.46
C LEU A 92 -22.86 11.99 -12.94
N GLU A 93 -21.74 11.84 -13.64
CA GLU A 93 -21.19 10.53 -14.01
C GLU A 93 -20.33 10.02 -12.85
N VAL A 94 -20.70 8.91 -12.22
CA VAL A 94 -19.93 8.34 -11.11
C VAL A 94 -19.11 7.16 -11.60
N HIS A 95 -17.78 7.27 -11.58
CA HIS A 95 -16.88 6.17 -11.90
C HIS A 95 -16.12 5.67 -10.66
N LYS A 96 -16.09 4.36 -10.42
CA LYS A 96 -15.22 3.76 -9.41
C LYS A 96 -13.88 3.39 -10.05
N ARG A 97 -12.87 4.25 -9.89
CA ARG A 97 -11.52 4.02 -10.44
C ARG A 97 -10.76 3.04 -9.52
N ARG A 98 -10.34 1.89 -10.03
CA ARG A 98 -9.33 1.02 -9.39
C ARG A 98 -8.03 1.18 -10.16
N ALA A 99 -6.98 1.66 -9.50
CA ALA A 99 -5.63 1.73 -10.07
C ALA A 99 -4.87 0.44 -9.74
N LEU A 100 -4.35 -0.23 -10.76
CA LEU A 100 -3.39 -1.34 -10.61
C LEU A 100 -2.00 -0.77 -10.91
N ALA A 101 -1.08 -0.92 -9.96
CA ALA A 101 0.30 -0.50 -10.13
C ALA A 101 0.99 -1.32 -11.23
N GLN A 102 1.61 -0.64 -12.18
CA GLN A 102 2.52 -1.28 -13.14
C GLN A 102 3.83 -1.58 -12.41
N THR A 103 4.12 -2.86 -12.23
CA THR A 103 5.47 -3.31 -11.87
C THR A 103 6.35 -3.09 -13.09
N ALA A 104 7.21 -2.08 -13.02
CA ALA A 104 8.23 -1.83 -14.03
C ALA A 104 9.23 -2.98 -14.05
N VAL A 105 9.44 -3.54 -15.23
CA VAL A 105 10.58 -4.40 -15.59
C VAL A 105 11.73 -3.50 -16.02
N ALA A 106 12.85 -3.52 -15.28
CA ALA A 106 14.21 -3.25 -15.78
C ALA A 106 15.29 -3.60 -14.72
N SER A 107 15.95 -4.74 -14.95
CA SER A 107 17.37 -5.12 -14.77
C SER A 107 18.23 -4.74 -13.54
N ALA A 108 18.60 -5.80 -12.79
CA ALA A 108 19.93 -6.28 -12.29
C ALA A 108 21.05 -5.32 -11.83
N ASP A 109 21.52 -5.46 -10.58
CA ASP A 109 22.77 -6.19 -10.18
C ASP A 109 22.80 -6.42 -8.64
N ALA A 110 23.46 -7.47 -8.14
CA ALA A 110 23.41 -8.01 -6.76
C ALA A 110 24.78 -7.81 -6.02
N PRO A 111 25.10 -8.25 -4.75
CA PRO A 111 24.69 -9.52 -4.10
C PRO A 111 24.41 -9.54 -2.55
N LEU A 112 23.36 -10.29 -2.20
CA LEU A 112 23.17 -11.32 -1.15
C LEU A 112 24.00 -11.33 0.17
N LYS A 113 23.28 -11.47 1.30
CA LYS A 113 23.57 -12.54 2.29
C LYS A 113 22.35 -13.01 3.12
N ASN A 114 22.02 -14.28 2.92
CA ASN A 114 21.34 -15.31 3.75
C ASN A 114 20.27 -14.95 4.80
N SER A 115 19.03 -15.34 4.47
CA SER A 115 18.20 -16.41 5.08
C SER A 115 18.49 -16.84 6.53
N GLU A 116 17.49 -16.64 7.40
CA GLU A 116 16.94 -17.73 8.23
C GLU A 116 15.46 -17.50 8.50
N ALA A 117 14.70 -18.58 8.38
CA ALA A 117 13.25 -18.65 8.41
C ALA A 117 12.71 -18.75 9.85
N SER A 118 11.41 -18.48 9.95
CA SER A 118 10.51 -18.83 11.06
C SER A 118 10.36 -17.82 12.19
N LYS A 119 9.66 -16.72 11.88
CA LYS A 119 8.58 -16.23 12.75
C LYS A 119 7.56 -15.46 11.91
N GLU A 120 6.28 -15.80 12.12
CA GLU A 120 5.22 -14.81 12.27
C GLU A 120 4.51 -14.31 10.99
N ILE A 121 3.40 -14.99 10.68
CA ILE A 121 2.37 -14.61 9.69
C ILE A 121 1.62 -13.32 10.10
N VAL A 122 2.01 -12.65 11.19
CA VAL A 122 1.39 -11.42 11.75
C VAL A 122 2.07 -10.13 11.26
N ALA A 123 3.33 -10.19 10.80
CA ALA A 123 4.08 -9.03 10.30
C ALA A 123 3.54 -8.31 9.03
N PRO A 124 2.84 -8.94 8.06
CA PRO A 124 2.47 -8.25 6.82
C PRO A 124 1.31 -7.24 7.01
N VAL A 125 0.54 -7.32 8.10
CA VAL A 125 -0.58 -6.39 8.36
C VAL A 125 -0.09 -5.11 9.02
N ASN A 126 0.73 -5.23 10.06
CA ASN A 126 1.37 -4.11 10.77
C ASN A 126 2.25 -3.28 9.80
N HIS A 127 3.08 -3.95 8.97
CA HIS A 127 3.88 -3.29 7.94
C HIS A 127 3.03 -2.47 6.95
N LYS A 128 1.87 -2.99 6.52
CA LYS A 128 0.96 -2.27 5.61
C LYS A 128 0.29 -1.05 6.25
N ARG A 129 -0.04 -1.12 7.54
CA ARG A 129 -0.61 0.02 8.30
C ARG A 129 0.42 1.13 8.43
N GLN A 130 1.65 0.80 8.82
CA GLN A 130 2.75 1.76 8.91
C GLN A 130 3.07 2.44 7.58
N LEU A 131 3.13 1.67 6.48
CA LEU A 131 3.34 2.21 5.13
C LEU A 131 2.28 3.25 4.73
N ARG A 132 1.02 3.07 5.15
CA ARG A 132 -0.07 4.00 4.86
C ARG A 132 0.08 5.32 5.63
N VAL A 133 0.47 5.24 6.91
CA VAL A 133 0.75 6.42 7.74
C VAL A 133 1.97 7.18 7.20
N ASP A 134 3.04 6.47 6.84
CA ASP A 134 4.25 7.03 6.24
C ASP A 134 3.99 7.70 4.89
N HIS A 135 3.08 7.13 4.08
CA HIS A 135 2.66 7.74 2.83
C HIS A 135 2.02 9.11 3.03
N TYR A 136 1.06 9.22 3.96
CA TYR A 136 0.40 10.49 4.26
C TYR A 136 1.35 11.50 4.90
N PHE A 137 2.23 11.06 5.80
CA PHE A 137 3.25 11.92 6.41
C PHE A 137 4.23 12.48 5.36
N SER A 138 4.74 11.62 4.48
CA SER A 138 5.66 12.03 3.40
C SER A 138 5.01 13.03 2.44
N LYS A 139 3.73 12.80 2.12
CA LYS A 139 2.95 13.70 1.28
C LYS A 139 2.70 15.06 1.95
N ALA A 140 2.39 15.08 3.25
CA ALA A 140 2.26 16.31 4.02
C ALA A 140 3.58 17.10 4.03
N LYS A 141 4.71 16.44 4.31
CA LYS A 141 6.04 17.09 4.30
C LYS A 141 6.38 17.70 2.94
N LYS A 142 6.09 16.98 1.85
CA LYS A 142 6.38 17.46 0.49
C LYS A 142 5.52 18.65 0.09
N LEU A 143 4.24 18.65 0.44
CA LEU A 143 3.29 19.68 0.02
C LEU A 143 3.30 20.90 0.93
N LEU A 144 4.01 20.87 2.06
CA LEU A 144 4.09 21.99 3.00
C LEU A 144 4.52 23.32 2.34
N PRO A 145 5.56 23.35 1.47
CA PRO A 145 6.05 24.60 0.89
C PRO A 145 5.19 25.12 -0.28
N GLU A 146 4.52 24.23 -1.00
CA GLU A 146 3.75 24.59 -2.21
C GLU A 146 2.26 24.78 -1.94
N HIS A 147 1.69 23.96 -1.05
CA HIS A 147 0.26 23.93 -0.74
C HIS A 147 0.01 23.58 0.74
N PRO A 148 0.22 24.55 1.66
CA PRO A 148 -0.06 24.38 3.10
C PRO A 148 -1.43 23.74 3.44
N PRO A 149 -2.57 24.12 2.82
CA PRO A 149 -3.86 23.52 3.17
C PRO A 149 -3.97 22.04 2.78
N GLU A 150 -3.44 21.65 1.63
CA GLU A 150 -3.41 20.25 1.22
C GLU A 150 -2.44 19.45 2.10
N SER A 151 -1.34 20.06 2.56
CA SER A 151 -0.46 19.45 3.55
C SER A 151 -1.21 19.11 4.84
N LEU A 152 -1.95 20.07 5.43
CA LEU A 152 -2.77 19.87 6.63
C LEU A 152 -3.82 18.78 6.45
N ASN A 153 -4.47 18.68 5.28
CA ASN A 153 -5.39 17.60 4.95
C ASN A 153 -4.71 16.22 4.97
N ASN A 154 -3.49 16.11 4.44
CA ASN A 154 -2.73 14.87 4.50
C ASN A 154 -2.27 14.54 5.94
N MET A 155 -1.96 15.56 6.77
CA MET A 155 -1.71 15.36 8.20
C MET A 155 -2.94 14.80 8.92
N ARG A 156 -4.13 15.36 8.67
CA ARG A 156 -5.40 14.85 9.20
C ARG A 156 -5.64 13.39 8.82
N LYS A 157 -5.40 13.03 7.55
CA LYS A 157 -5.54 11.65 7.07
C LYS A 157 -4.58 10.67 7.74
N ALA A 158 -3.34 11.11 8.04
CA ALA A 158 -2.38 10.29 8.77
C ALA A 158 -2.90 9.99 10.19
N ILE A 159 -3.40 11.00 10.89
CA ILE A 159 -3.95 10.86 12.24
C ILE A 159 -5.21 9.98 12.23
N GLU A 160 -6.10 10.17 11.26
CA GLU A 160 -7.31 9.36 11.12
C GLU A 160 -6.98 7.89 10.87
N ALA A 161 -5.96 7.60 10.06
CA ALA A 161 -5.48 6.24 9.87
C ALA A 161 -4.96 5.63 11.19
N ILE A 162 -4.14 6.37 11.94
CA ILE A 162 -3.61 5.94 13.24
C ILE A 162 -4.75 5.65 14.23
N CYS A 163 -5.69 6.58 14.39
CA CYS A 163 -6.80 6.41 15.32
C CYS A 163 -7.69 5.22 14.97
N LYS A 164 -7.97 5.02 13.68
CA LYS A 164 -8.74 3.86 13.19
C LYS A 164 -8.04 2.55 13.47
N ASP A 165 -6.75 2.47 13.16
CA ASP A 165 -5.96 1.26 13.35
C ASP A 165 -5.91 0.86 14.83
N ILE A 166 -5.69 1.81 15.76
CA ILE A 166 -5.69 1.53 17.21
C ILE A 166 -7.06 1.06 17.69
N LEU A 167 -8.14 1.74 17.28
CA LEU A 167 -9.51 1.39 17.69
C LEU A 167 -9.94 0.00 17.19
N ASP A 168 -9.62 -0.33 15.94
CA ASP A 168 -9.94 -1.62 15.34
C ASP A 168 -9.11 -2.74 15.99
N GLU A 169 -7.82 -2.52 16.28
CA GLU A 169 -6.99 -3.49 16.98
C GLU A 169 -7.48 -3.75 18.42
N THR A 170 -7.92 -2.71 19.11
CA THR A 170 -8.52 -2.86 20.44
C THR A 170 -9.83 -3.66 20.38
N CYS A 171 -10.61 -3.47 19.32
CA CYS A 171 -11.87 -4.17 19.11
C CYS A 171 -11.64 -5.66 18.79
N GLU A 172 -10.64 -5.96 17.97
CA GLU A 172 -10.23 -7.33 17.64
C GLU A 172 -9.71 -8.07 18.88
N LYS A 173 -8.87 -7.42 19.71
CA LYS A 173 -8.29 -8.02 20.93
C LYS A 173 -9.30 -8.20 22.08
N ASN A 174 -10.37 -7.40 22.12
CA ASN A 174 -11.39 -7.43 23.18
C ASN A 174 -12.75 -7.95 22.72
N ALA A 175 -12.80 -8.74 21.63
CA ALA A 175 -14.02 -9.21 20.97
C ALA A 175 -15.00 -9.99 21.90
N GLU A 176 -14.54 -10.47 23.06
CA GLU A 176 -15.38 -11.13 24.07
C GLU A 176 -16.17 -10.12 24.94
N SER A 177 -15.74 -8.86 25.01
CA SER A 177 -16.39 -7.80 25.78
C SER A 177 -17.22 -6.89 24.87
N LYS A 178 -18.54 -7.11 24.91
CA LYS A 178 -19.59 -6.54 24.03
C LYS A 178 -19.75 -4.99 24.05
N ILE A 179 -18.79 -4.23 24.58
CA ILE A 179 -18.93 -2.80 24.91
C ILE A 179 -18.04 -1.89 24.03
N LEU A 180 -17.00 -2.41 23.37
CA LEU A 180 -16.11 -1.58 22.55
C LEU A 180 -16.63 -1.42 21.13
N LYS A 181 -16.87 -0.17 20.73
CA LYS A 181 -17.26 0.17 19.35
C LYS A 181 -16.03 0.13 18.43
N PRO A 182 -16.15 -0.43 17.20
CA PRO A 182 -15.09 -0.40 16.19
C PRO A 182 -14.91 1.01 15.62
N ALA A 183 -13.82 1.25 14.89
CA ALA A 183 -13.55 2.58 14.34
C ALA A 183 -14.64 3.05 13.36
N SER A 184 -15.33 2.12 12.69
CA SER A 184 -16.45 2.39 11.78
C SER A 184 -17.70 2.98 12.45
N ALA A 185 -17.79 2.92 13.79
CA ALA A 185 -18.91 3.49 14.54
C ALA A 185 -18.77 4.99 14.81
N TYR A 186 -17.62 5.59 14.50
CA TYR A 186 -17.32 7.00 14.72
C TYR A 186 -17.33 7.75 13.39
N THR A 187 -18.08 8.86 13.33
CA THR A 187 -18.27 9.67 12.12
C THR A 187 -17.22 10.76 11.98
N SER A 188 -16.57 11.17 13.08
CA SER A 188 -15.54 12.21 13.11
C SER A 188 -14.23 11.71 13.70
N LEU A 189 -13.12 12.33 13.27
CA LEU A 189 -11.80 12.16 13.88
C LEU A 189 -11.79 12.59 15.35
N GLU A 190 -12.59 13.61 15.69
CA GLU A 190 -12.77 14.09 17.06
C GLU A 190 -13.30 12.98 17.97
N ASP A 191 -14.36 12.30 17.53
CA ASP A 191 -14.99 11.23 18.32
C ASP A 191 -14.03 10.04 18.52
N MET A 192 -13.22 9.72 17.49
CA MET A 192 -12.20 8.67 17.60
C MET A 192 -11.11 9.04 18.61
N ALA A 193 -10.62 10.28 18.60
CA ALA A 193 -9.61 10.73 19.55
C ALA A 193 -10.13 10.78 20.99
N GLN A 194 -11.37 11.23 21.19
CA GLN A 194 -12.02 11.22 22.51
C GLN A 194 -12.23 9.81 23.03
N GLU A 195 -12.56 8.85 22.16
CA GLU A 195 -12.67 7.45 22.55
C GLU A 195 -11.32 6.88 23.00
N LEU A 196 -10.24 7.16 22.26
CA LEU A 196 -8.90 6.70 22.61
C LEU A 196 -8.41 7.27 23.95
N LYS A 197 -8.74 8.54 24.22
CA LYS A 197 -8.54 9.19 25.51
C LYS A 197 -9.36 8.55 26.63
N ARG A 198 -10.65 8.27 26.38
CA ARG A 198 -11.55 7.58 27.33
C ARG A 198 -11.02 6.20 27.71
N ARG A 199 -10.47 5.48 26.72
CA ARG A 199 -9.87 4.15 26.91
C ARG A 199 -8.45 4.20 27.50
N LYS A 200 -7.87 5.38 27.73
CA LYS A 200 -6.49 5.60 28.21
C LYS A 200 -5.43 4.86 27.37
N GLN A 201 -5.66 4.75 26.06
CA GLN A 201 -4.77 4.02 25.15
C GLN A 201 -3.63 4.87 24.60
N ILE A 202 -3.68 6.17 24.84
CA ILE A 202 -2.72 7.15 24.31
C ILE A 202 -2.07 7.86 25.49
N PRO A 203 -0.73 8.05 25.49
CA PRO A 203 -0.08 8.84 26.52
C PRO A 203 -0.40 10.34 26.39
N ILE A 204 -0.39 11.05 27.53
CA ILE A 204 -0.88 12.45 27.67
C ILE A 204 -0.19 13.42 26.69
N ASN A 205 1.06 13.19 26.33
CA ASN A 205 1.79 13.98 25.35
C ASN A 205 1.19 13.87 23.95
N ILE A 206 0.84 12.66 23.52
CA ILE A 206 0.23 12.40 22.22
C ILE A 206 -1.20 12.96 22.20
N GLU A 207 -1.94 12.89 23.31
CA GLU A 207 -3.25 13.58 23.40
C GLU A 207 -3.14 15.09 23.15
N LYS A 208 -2.11 15.75 23.71
CA LYS A 208 -1.86 17.18 23.48
C LYS A 208 -1.53 17.48 22.03
N TYR A 209 -0.73 16.63 21.38
CA TYR A 209 -0.41 16.78 19.96
C TYR A 209 -1.64 16.55 19.08
N LEU A 210 -2.45 15.54 19.37
CA LEU A 210 -3.71 15.28 18.66
C LEU A 210 -4.69 16.45 18.80
N ALA A 211 -4.88 16.99 20.01
CA ALA A 211 -5.73 18.15 20.23
C ALA A 211 -5.23 19.40 19.49
N SER A 212 -3.91 19.61 19.47
CA SER A 212 -3.29 20.70 18.69
C SER A 212 -3.55 20.49 17.19
N LEU A 213 -3.26 19.29 16.68
CA LEU A 213 -3.49 18.90 15.30
C LEU A 213 -4.95 18.95 14.87
N GLN A 214 -5.90 18.71 15.79
CA GLN A 214 -7.35 18.82 15.55
C GLN A 214 -7.82 20.28 15.49
N LEU A 215 -7.27 21.14 16.35
CA LEU A 215 -7.53 22.58 16.30
C LEU A 215 -7.11 23.14 14.93
N PHE A 216 -5.96 22.69 14.40
CA PHE A 216 -5.48 23.01 13.06
C PHE A 216 -6.10 22.14 11.95
N GLY A 217 -6.71 21.00 12.27
CA GLY A 217 -7.32 20.07 11.33
C GLY A 217 -8.79 20.36 11.03
N ASN A 218 -9.41 21.26 11.81
CA ASN A 218 -10.70 21.85 11.48
C ASN A 218 -10.61 22.76 10.23
N PHE A 219 -9.40 23.19 9.89
CA PHE A 219 -9.04 23.87 8.63
C PHE A 219 -9.16 22.93 7.40
N GLY A 220 -9.24 21.60 7.58
CA GLY A 220 -9.35 20.63 6.48
C GLY A 220 -10.78 20.18 6.17
N SER A 221 -11.79 20.72 6.86
CA SER A 221 -13.19 20.42 6.57
C SER A 221 -13.61 21.07 5.25
N HIS A 222 -14.34 20.32 4.43
CA HIS A 222 -14.67 20.61 3.03
C HIS A 222 -15.39 21.96 2.77
N ASP A 223 -15.82 22.67 3.81
CA ASP A 223 -16.74 23.82 3.74
C ASP A 223 -16.17 25.15 4.29
N GLN A 224 -14.92 25.21 4.75
CA GLN A 224 -14.29 26.50 5.09
C GLN A 224 -13.31 26.90 3.99
N GLU A 225 -13.71 27.89 3.18
CA GLU A 225 -12.78 28.62 2.32
C GLU A 225 -11.74 29.29 3.21
N LEU A 226 -10.52 28.74 3.23
CA LEU A 226 -9.42 29.29 3.98
C LEU A 226 -8.67 30.30 3.14
N ASN A 227 -8.43 31.47 3.73
CA ASN A 227 -7.45 32.38 3.17
C ASN A 227 -6.07 31.75 3.37
N PRO A 228 -5.30 31.51 2.29
CA PRO A 228 -3.96 30.93 2.38
C PRO A 228 -2.97 31.81 3.16
N GLU A 229 -3.34 33.05 3.47
CA GLU A 229 -2.56 33.99 4.27
C GLU A 229 -2.62 33.73 5.79
N ASP A 230 -3.61 32.97 6.28
CA ASP A 230 -3.75 32.66 7.72
C ASP A 230 -2.86 31.49 8.19
N ILE A 231 -2.25 30.75 7.26
CA ILE A 231 -1.38 29.60 7.56
C ILE A 231 0.08 30.03 7.40
N SER A 232 0.69 30.52 8.50
CA SER A 232 2.12 30.82 8.52
C SER A 232 2.96 29.54 8.31
N SER A 233 4.04 29.64 7.54
CA SER A 233 5.01 28.54 7.34
C SER A 233 5.51 27.98 8.67
N GLU A 234 5.76 28.84 9.66
CA GLU A 234 6.24 28.43 10.99
C GLU A 234 5.20 27.60 11.76
N MET A 235 3.92 27.94 11.61
CA MET A 235 2.82 27.18 12.20
C MET A 235 2.75 25.79 11.55
N ALA A 236 2.84 25.74 10.22
CA ALA A 236 2.74 24.49 9.47
C ALA A 236 3.94 23.55 9.76
N GLU A 237 5.13 24.09 9.96
CA GLU A 237 6.32 23.35 10.41
C GLU A 237 6.18 22.80 11.84
N SER A 238 5.66 23.60 12.77
CA SER A 238 5.37 23.18 14.15
C SER A 238 4.37 22.00 14.16
N ILE A 239 3.32 22.09 13.37
CA ILE A 239 2.30 21.04 13.22
C ILE A 239 2.94 19.77 12.64
N LEU A 240 3.81 19.90 11.63
CA LEU A 240 4.51 18.74 11.06
C LEU A 240 5.42 18.05 12.09
N LEU A 241 6.07 18.82 12.97
CA LEU A 241 6.89 18.26 14.06
C LEU A 241 6.03 17.50 15.08
N GLN A 242 4.86 18.05 15.44
CA GLN A 242 3.90 17.37 16.30
C GLN A 242 3.41 16.08 15.67
N LEU A 243 3.05 16.11 14.38
CA LEU A 243 2.63 14.91 13.64
C LEU A 243 3.75 13.86 13.62
N LYS A 244 5.00 14.26 13.40
CA LYS A 244 6.14 13.34 13.42
C LYS A 244 6.24 12.61 14.75
N ALA A 245 6.06 13.31 15.88
CA ALA A 245 6.09 12.70 17.21
C ALA A 245 4.96 11.66 17.39
N VAL A 246 3.76 11.94 16.85
CA VAL A 246 2.63 11.00 16.86
C VAL A 246 2.92 9.76 16.01
N VAL A 247 3.48 9.93 14.81
CA VAL A 247 3.85 8.83 13.91
C VAL A 247 4.95 7.95 14.51
N ASP A 248 5.99 8.55 15.10
CA ASP A 248 7.08 7.82 15.74
C ASP A 248 6.57 7.03 16.96
N TRP A 249 5.69 7.62 17.76
CA TRP A 249 5.03 6.91 18.86
C TRP A 249 4.16 5.75 18.35
N TYR A 250 3.36 5.96 17.30
CA TYR A 250 2.51 4.93 16.73
C TYR A 250 3.34 3.72 16.25
N LYS A 251 4.48 3.96 15.59
CA LYS A 251 5.41 2.90 15.19
C LYS A 251 5.93 2.12 16.40
N ALA A 252 6.29 2.80 17.49
CA ALA A 252 6.72 2.14 18.72
C ALA A 252 5.59 1.36 19.42
N PHE A 253 4.37 1.88 19.40
CA PHE A 253 3.17 1.22 19.93
C PHE A 253 2.85 -0.06 19.17
N ASP A 254 2.84 0.00 17.84
CA ASP A 254 2.54 -1.12 16.95
C ASP A 254 3.60 -2.24 17.05
N LEU A 255 4.87 -1.88 17.31
CA LEU A 255 5.94 -2.83 17.63
C LEU A 255 5.76 -3.51 18.98
N SER A 256 5.24 -2.79 19.98
CA SER A 256 4.95 -3.35 21.32
C SER A 256 3.68 -4.20 21.34
N ALA A 257 2.73 -3.93 20.46
CA ALA A 257 1.44 -4.62 20.41
C ALA A 257 1.49 -5.97 19.66
N GLY A 258 2.62 -6.24 18.97
CA GLY A 258 2.94 -7.50 18.30
C GLY A 258 3.79 -8.48 19.11
N ILE A 259 4.00 -8.25 20.41
CA ILE A 259 4.66 -9.18 21.36
C ILE A 259 3.62 -9.86 22.23
#